data_AF-W8F5I8-F1
#
_entry.id   AF-W8F5I8-F1
#
_cell.length_a   1.000
_cell.length_b   1.000
_cell.length_c   1.000
_cell.angle_alpha   90.00
_cell.angle_beta   90.00
_cell.angle_gamma   90.00
#
_symmetry.space_group_name_H-M   'P 1'
#
loop_
_entity.id
_entity.type
_entity.pdbx_description
1 polymer ?
#
loop_
_entity_poly.entity_id
_entity_poly.type
_entity_poly.pdbx_seq_one_letter_code
_entity_poly.pdbx_strand_id
1 'polypeptide(L)'
;MKAIFTSSSRLFAAVFLGLSITSCLSDADDSSCSQEVVGSVAVVGGAKTGKVGTPVAVTYTVSIINGCGQFKELREQREANKVYLAPTVRYEGCTCPQVAADYQGTYQFVATQPGQYILNFPNVTKTITDTITIQ
;
A
#
# COMPACT_ATOMS: atom_id res chain seq x y z
N MET A 1 -89.77 -2.44 22.46
CA MET A 1 -88.87 -1.27 22.58
C MET A 1 -87.62 -1.60 21.75
N LYS A 2 -87.57 -1.18 20.48
CA LYS A 2 -86.99 0.07 19.94
C LYS A 2 -85.44 0.14 20.03
N ALA A 3 -84.81 -0.56 19.08
CA ALA A 3 -83.91 -0.06 18.02
C ALA A 3 -82.80 0.98 18.33
N ILE A 4 -81.60 0.63 17.82
CA ILE A 4 -80.54 1.47 17.20
C ILE A 4 -79.65 2.32 18.13
N PHE A 5 -78.34 2.04 18.10
CA PHE A 5 -77.34 3.07 17.78
C PHE A 5 -76.01 2.47 17.25
N THR A 6 -75.52 3.10 16.18
CA THR A 6 -74.30 2.87 15.40
C THR A 6 -73.14 3.71 15.94
N SER A 7 -71.87 3.28 15.79
CA SER A 7 -70.69 4.17 15.82
C SER A 7 -69.40 3.34 15.63
N SER A 8 -68.37 3.72 14.88
CA SER A 8 -68.19 4.62 13.74
C SER A 8 -66.82 4.27 13.14
N SER A 9 -66.79 4.17 11.81
CA SER A 9 -65.58 4.06 10.99
C SER A 9 -64.73 5.32 11.10
N ARG A 10 -63.41 5.21 11.32
CA ARG A 10 -62.41 6.22 10.92
C ARG A 10 -61.09 5.55 10.52
N LEU A 11 -60.98 5.34 9.21
CA LEU A 11 -59.79 5.43 8.34
C LEU A 11 -58.40 5.24 8.97
N PHE A 12 -57.73 4.17 8.55
CA PHE A 12 -56.27 4.04 8.54
C PHE A 12 -55.67 5.19 7.70
N ALA A 13 -55.10 6.20 8.35
CA ALA A 13 -54.28 7.21 7.69
C ALA A 13 -52.86 6.67 7.57
N ALA A 14 -52.45 6.43 6.32
CA ALA A 14 -51.11 5.98 5.96
C ALA A 14 -50.05 7.00 6.43
N VAL A 15 -49.13 6.53 7.28
CA VAL A 15 -47.91 7.24 7.66
C VAL A 15 -46.98 7.24 6.45
N PHE A 16 -47.03 8.29 5.63
CA PHE A 16 -45.98 8.57 4.66
C PHE A 16 -44.83 9.28 5.40
N LEU A 17 -43.78 8.51 5.69
CA LEU A 17 -42.47 9.05 6.05
C LEU A 17 -41.99 9.94 4.89
N GLY A 18 -41.92 11.24 5.13
CA GLY A 18 -41.13 12.14 4.30
C GLY A 18 -39.67 11.77 4.45
N LEU A 19 -39.15 11.00 3.49
CA LEU A 19 -37.71 10.83 3.29
C LEU A 19 -37.17 12.16 2.78
N SER A 20 -36.70 12.99 3.71
CA SER A 20 -35.83 14.11 3.40
C SER A 20 -34.55 13.55 2.78
N ILE A 21 -34.50 13.52 1.45
CA ILE A 21 -33.25 13.38 0.69
C ILE A 21 -32.42 14.64 0.93
N THR A 22 -31.78 14.72 2.09
CA THR A 22 -30.63 15.59 2.28
C THR A 22 -29.57 15.08 1.31
N SER A 23 -29.40 15.80 0.21
CA SER A 23 -28.25 15.62 -0.66
C SER A 23 -27.02 15.80 0.23
N CYS A 24 -26.35 14.71 0.56
CA CYS A 24 -24.94 14.77 0.94
C CYS A 24 -24.20 15.26 -0.29
N LEU A 25 -24.08 16.58 -0.43
CA LEU A 25 -22.95 17.15 -1.12
C LEU A 25 -21.78 16.87 -0.19
N SER A 26 -21.10 15.75 -0.40
CA SER A 26 -19.84 15.50 0.27
C SER A 26 -18.92 16.62 -0.17
N ASP A 27 -18.64 17.56 0.74
CA ASP A 27 -17.49 18.44 0.64
C ASP A 27 -16.30 17.53 0.35
N ALA A 28 -15.70 17.68 -0.83
CA ALA A 28 -14.44 17.05 -1.15
C ALA A 28 -13.38 17.82 -0.36
N ASP A 29 -13.16 17.36 0.88
CA ASP A 29 -12.17 17.82 1.84
C ASP A 29 -10.82 18.12 1.17
N ASP A 30 -10.31 19.31 1.50
CA ASP A 30 -8.95 19.84 1.43
C ASP A 30 -7.88 19.03 0.66
N SER A 31 -7.34 19.67 -0.38
CA SER A 31 -6.25 19.21 -1.24
C SER A 31 -4.92 18.99 -0.50
N SER A 32 -4.84 17.98 0.36
CA SER A 32 -3.58 17.56 0.94
C SER A 32 -2.74 16.83 -0.13
N CYS A 33 -1.71 17.50 -0.66
CA CYS A 33 -0.77 16.91 -1.62
C CYS A 33 0.21 15.97 -0.91
N SER A 34 -0.30 14.86 -0.34
CA SER A 34 0.50 13.82 0.29
C SER A 34 0.06 12.46 -0.23
N GLN A 35 1.01 11.63 -0.66
CA GLN A 35 0.73 10.28 -1.13
C GLN A 35 1.87 9.33 -0.80
N GLU A 36 1.53 8.06 -0.61
CA GLU A 36 2.50 6.97 -0.48
C GLU A 36 2.35 6.03 -1.66
N VAL A 37 3.46 5.68 -2.28
CA VAL A 37 3.50 4.80 -3.44
C VAL A 37 4.55 3.71 -3.25
N VAL A 38 4.38 2.61 -3.97
CA VAL A 38 5.43 1.60 -4.09
C VAL A 38 6.56 2.20 -4.94
N GLY A 39 7.75 2.31 -4.35
CA GLY A 39 8.94 2.81 -5.02
C GLY A 39 9.46 1.84 -6.08
N SER A 40 10.02 2.36 -7.15
CA SER A 40 10.69 1.56 -8.18
C SER A 40 12.15 1.35 -7.78
N VAL A 41 12.64 0.11 -7.80
CA VAL A 41 14.05 -0.22 -7.60
C VAL A 41 14.76 -0.20 -8.96
N ALA A 42 15.88 0.52 -9.06
CA ALA A 42 16.66 0.64 -10.29
C ALA A 42 17.85 -0.33 -10.32
N VAL A 43 18.49 -0.57 -9.18
CA VAL A 43 19.72 -1.35 -9.06
C VAL A 43 19.65 -2.25 -7.85
N VAL A 44 20.12 -3.49 -8.01
CA VAL A 44 20.30 -4.47 -6.93
C VAL A 44 21.70 -5.05 -7.02
N GLY A 45 22.36 -5.20 -5.88
CA GLY A 45 23.72 -5.70 -5.77
C GLY A 45 23.96 -6.43 -4.44
N GLY A 46 25.14 -7.01 -4.28
CA GLY A 46 25.53 -7.75 -3.08
C GLY A 46 25.94 -9.20 -3.37
N ALA A 47 26.18 -9.94 -2.29
CA ALA A 47 26.62 -11.33 -2.37
C ALA A 47 25.48 -12.25 -2.84
N LYS A 48 25.83 -13.25 -3.66
CA LYS A 48 24.88 -14.22 -4.24
C LYS A 48 24.86 -15.55 -3.50
N THR A 49 25.68 -15.68 -2.47
CA THR A 49 25.86 -16.89 -1.68
C THR A 49 25.91 -16.55 -0.20
N GLY A 50 25.43 -17.45 0.64
CA GLY A 50 25.40 -17.30 2.08
C GLY A 50 25.32 -18.64 2.80
N LYS A 51 25.35 -18.57 4.14
CA LYS A 51 25.21 -19.73 5.02
C LYS A 51 23.88 -19.69 5.75
N VAL A 52 23.31 -20.85 6.06
CA VAL A 52 22.12 -20.94 6.91
C VAL A 52 22.32 -20.14 8.20
N GLY A 53 21.33 -19.32 8.55
CA GLY A 53 21.32 -18.49 9.75
C GLY A 53 22.26 -17.29 9.74
N THR A 54 22.99 -17.04 8.65
CA THR A 54 23.91 -15.90 8.53
C THR A 54 23.32 -14.82 7.61
N PRO A 55 23.30 -13.54 8.02
CA PRO A 55 22.86 -12.45 7.16
C PRO A 55 23.71 -12.31 5.90
N VAL A 56 23.03 -12.17 4.75
CA VAL A 56 23.60 -11.81 3.45
C VAL A 56 23.15 -10.40 3.12
N ALA A 57 24.10 -9.48 2.99
CA ALA A 57 23.81 -8.08 2.66
C ALA A 57 23.48 -7.91 1.17
N VAL A 58 22.32 -7.31 0.91
CA VAL A 58 21.81 -6.99 -0.43
C VAL A 58 21.59 -5.50 -0.52
N THR A 59 22.33 -4.82 -1.38
CA THR A 59 22.19 -3.39 -1.62
C THR A 59 21.14 -3.13 -2.69
N TYR A 60 20.30 -2.12 -2.52
CA TYR A 60 19.30 -1.72 -3.51
C TYR A 60 19.22 -0.20 -3.64
N THR A 61 18.87 0.28 -4.83
CA THR A 61 18.65 1.71 -5.11
C THR A 61 17.19 1.93 -5.53
N VAL A 62 16.47 2.77 -4.79
CA VAL A 62 15.09 3.17 -5.08
C VAL A 62 15.11 4.49 -5.83
N SER A 63 14.50 4.52 -7.01
CA SER A 63 14.34 5.74 -7.80
C SER A 63 13.27 6.64 -7.19
N ILE A 64 13.66 7.88 -6.90
CA ILE A 64 12.76 8.92 -6.40
C ILE A 64 12.58 9.95 -7.52
N ILE A 65 11.33 10.16 -7.96
CA ILE A 65 11.06 10.84 -9.24
C ILE A 65 11.11 12.38 -9.14
N ASN A 66 10.93 12.93 -7.94
CA ASN A 66 10.98 14.37 -7.69
C ASN A 66 11.40 14.67 -6.24
N GLY A 67 11.75 15.92 -5.95
CA GLY A 67 12.26 16.31 -4.63
C GLY A 67 11.26 16.31 -3.48
N CYS A 68 9.97 16.01 -3.70
CA CYS A 68 9.02 15.78 -2.60
C CYS A 68 9.09 14.36 -2.06
N GLY A 69 9.73 13.44 -2.80
CA GLY A 69 9.79 12.03 -2.44
C GLY A 69 10.84 11.73 -1.38
N GLN A 70 10.44 10.95 -0.38
CA GLN A 70 11.33 10.43 0.65
C GLN A 70 11.09 8.94 0.83
N PHE A 71 12.17 8.17 0.95
CA PHE A 71 12.06 6.78 1.33
C PHE A 71 11.47 6.67 2.73
N LYS A 72 10.42 5.86 2.87
CA LYS A 72 9.73 5.62 4.14
C LYS A 72 10.17 4.31 4.77
N GLU A 73 10.05 3.20 4.03
CA GLU A 73 10.32 1.86 4.54
C GLU A 73 10.52 0.85 3.40
N LEU A 74 11.06 -0.33 3.74
CA LEU A 74 11.09 -1.50 2.89
C LEU A 74 10.20 -2.57 3.50
N ARG A 75 9.09 -2.92 2.84
CA ARG A 75 8.21 -4.00 3.29
C ARG A 75 8.65 -5.32 2.68
N GLU A 76 8.68 -6.36 3.52
CA GLU A 76 9.00 -7.71 3.13
C GLU A 76 7.76 -8.60 3.17
N GLN A 77 7.58 -9.41 2.13
CA GLN A 77 6.63 -10.52 2.11
C GLN A 77 7.33 -11.78 1.63
N ARG A 78 7.03 -12.93 2.23
CA ARG A 78 7.59 -14.23 1.85
C ARG A 78 6.55 -15.21 1.35
N GLU A 79 6.91 -15.96 0.34
CA GLU A 79 6.15 -17.09 -0.21
C GLU A 79 7.13 -18.21 -0.54
N ALA A 80 7.28 -19.18 0.37
CA ALA A 80 8.33 -20.19 0.32
C ALA A 80 9.72 -19.54 0.13
N ASN A 81 10.41 -19.86 -0.97
CA ASN A 81 11.73 -19.32 -1.29
C ASN A 81 11.70 -17.98 -2.06
N LYS A 82 10.51 -17.42 -2.32
CA LYS A 82 10.37 -16.09 -2.90
C LYS A 82 10.24 -15.05 -1.79
N VAL A 83 11.03 -14.00 -1.89
CA VAL A 83 10.94 -12.82 -1.04
C VAL A 83 10.59 -11.64 -1.93
N TYR A 84 9.54 -10.91 -1.57
CA TYR A 84 9.09 -9.70 -2.25
C TYR A 84 9.47 -8.51 -1.37
N LEU A 85 10.26 -7.60 -1.92
CA LEU A 85 10.81 -6.44 -1.23
C LEU A 85 10.27 -5.18 -1.88
N ALA A 86 9.25 -4.58 -1.25
CA ALA A 86 8.51 -3.45 -1.76
C ALA A 86 8.87 -2.17 -0.99
N PRO A 87 9.72 -1.28 -1.55
CA PRO A 87 9.98 0.00 -0.91
C PRO A 87 8.75 0.89 -0.97
N THR A 88 8.50 1.66 0.08
CA THR A 88 7.48 2.72 0.09
C THR A 88 8.17 4.06 0.02
N VAL A 89 7.71 4.91 -0.90
CA VAL A 89 8.15 6.30 -1.01
C VAL A 89 6.96 7.19 -0.69
N ARG A 90 7.16 8.13 0.24
CA ARG A 90 6.18 9.15 0.59
C ARG A 90 6.51 10.43 -0.15
N TYR A 91 5.53 10.99 -0.83
CA TYR A 91 5.63 12.29 -1.49
C TYR A 91 4.79 13.29 -0.71
N GLU A 92 5.41 14.35 -0.20
CA GLU A 92 4.73 15.42 0.52
C GLU A 92 4.98 16.78 -0.13
N GLY A 93 3.91 17.50 -0.44
CA GLY A 93 3.93 18.84 -1.01
C GLY A 93 3.33 18.90 -2.42
N CYS A 94 2.67 20.01 -2.72
CA CYS A 94 2.10 20.27 -4.05
C CYS A 94 3.15 20.78 -5.05
N THR A 95 4.27 21.31 -4.54
CA THR A 95 5.38 21.82 -5.35
C THR A 95 6.67 21.20 -4.83
N CYS A 96 7.50 20.69 -5.76
CA CYS A 96 8.72 19.96 -5.43
C CYS A 96 9.93 20.75 -5.95
N PRO A 97 10.31 21.86 -5.30
CA PRO A 97 11.41 22.71 -5.76
C PRO A 97 12.79 22.06 -5.59
N GLN A 98 12.88 21.00 -4.78
CA GLN A 98 14.12 20.27 -4.53
C GLN A 98 14.45 19.33 -5.70
N VAL A 99 15.74 19.09 -5.90
CA VAL A 99 16.21 18.07 -6.85
C VAL A 99 15.91 16.69 -6.26
N ALA A 100 15.43 15.76 -7.10
CA ALA A 100 15.21 14.39 -6.69
C ALA A 100 16.54 13.69 -6.42
N ALA A 101 16.60 12.87 -5.37
CA ALA A 101 17.76 12.04 -5.06
C ALA A 101 17.29 10.61 -4.81
N ASP A 102 17.93 9.66 -5.47
CA ASP A 102 17.65 8.25 -5.26
C ASP A 102 18.05 7.83 -3.83
N TYR A 103 17.31 6.87 -3.28
CA TYR A 103 17.62 6.30 -1.98
C TYR A 103 18.42 5.00 -2.15
N GLN A 104 19.53 4.87 -1.43
CA GLN A 104 20.31 3.64 -1.36
C GLN A 104 20.11 2.96 -0.02
N GLY A 105 19.73 1.69 -0.04
CA GLY A 105 19.48 0.89 1.15
C GLY A 105 20.21 -0.44 1.14
N THR A 106 20.31 -1.06 2.32
CA THR A 106 20.80 -2.44 2.47
C THR A 106 19.73 -3.28 3.16
N TYR A 107 19.41 -4.42 2.56
CA TYR A 107 18.53 -5.44 3.10
C TYR A 107 19.37 -6.62 3.59
N GLN A 108 19.11 -7.09 4.82
CA GLN A 108 19.83 -8.20 5.42
C GLN A 108 19.03 -9.48 5.26
N PHE A 109 19.33 -10.24 4.20
CA PHE A 109 18.64 -11.49 3.93
C PHE A 109 19.12 -12.60 4.88
N VAL A 110 18.20 -13.25 5.58
CA VAL A 110 18.48 -14.43 6.40
C VAL A 110 17.56 -15.58 5.98
N ALA A 111 18.13 -16.78 5.86
CA ALA A 111 17.41 -18.01 5.60
C ALA A 111 17.72 -19.06 6.67
N THR A 112 16.71 -19.85 7.03
CA THR A 112 16.81 -20.92 8.02
C THR A 112 17.04 -22.30 7.41
N GLN A 113 16.98 -22.41 6.08
CA GLN A 113 17.17 -23.65 5.35
C GLN A 113 18.09 -23.41 4.14
N PRO A 114 18.87 -24.42 3.72
CA PRO A 114 19.63 -24.34 2.49
C PRO A 114 18.70 -24.33 1.28
N GLY A 115 19.12 -23.68 0.20
CA GLY A 115 18.33 -23.58 -1.02
C GLY A 115 18.58 -22.30 -1.81
N GLN A 116 17.89 -22.17 -2.94
CA GLN A 116 17.89 -20.95 -3.73
C GLN A 116 16.68 -20.09 -3.36
N TYR A 117 16.96 -18.84 -3.03
CA TYR A 117 15.95 -17.83 -2.70
C TYR A 117 15.95 -16.74 -3.77
N ILE A 118 14.75 -16.35 -4.19
CA ILE A 118 14.53 -15.33 -5.22
C ILE A 118 14.02 -14.07 -4.55
N LEU A 119 14.81 -13.02 -4.57
CA LEU A 119 14.42 -11.68 -4.14
C LEU A 119 13.78 -10.95 -5.32
N ASN A 120 12.59 -10.39 -5.11
CA ASN A 120 11.80 -9.72 -6.13
C ASN A 120 11.63 -8.25 -5.73
N PHE A 121 11.98 -7.35 -6.63
CA PHE A 121 11.89 -5.90 -6.43
C PHE A 121 11.02 -5.28 -7.51
N PRO A 122 10.06 -4.41 -7.15
CA PRO A 122 9.24 -3.70 -8.13
C PRO A 122 10.10 -2.73 -8.95
N ASN A 123 9.85 -2.67 -10.24
CA ASN A 123 10.45 -1.69 -11.14
C ASN A 123 9.43 -1.28 -12.21
N VAL A 124 9.52 -0.04 -12.68
CA VAL A 124 8.60 0.55 -13.66
C VAL A 124 8.46 -0.23 -14.98
N THR A 125 9.48 -0.97 -15.40
CA THR A 125 9.46 -1.75 -16.65
C THR A 125 9.14 -3.22 -16.40
N LYS A 126 9.89 -3.86 -15.51
CA LYS A 126 9.77 -5.27 -15.19
C LYS A 126 10.41 -5.52 -13.82
N THR A 127 9.79 -6.36 -13.00
CA THR A 127 10.35 -6.83 -11.73
C THR A 127 11.82 -7.22 -11.87
N ILE A 128 12.66 -6.63 -11.02
CA ILE A 128 14.07 -7.00 -10.89
C ILE A 128 14.13 -8.19 -9.94
N THR A 129 14.86 -9.23 -10.33
CA THR A 129 15.05 -10.43 -9.52
C THR A 129 16.52 -10.62 -9.19
N ASP A 130 16.81 -10.98 -7.95
CA ASP A 130 18.13 -11.42 -7.52
C ASP A 130 18.06 -12.78 -6.83
N THR A 131 19.05 -13.63 -7.05
CA THR A 131 19.07 -14.99 -6.52
C THR A 131 20.19 -15.15 -5.50
N ILE A 132 19.85 -15.64 -4.31
CA ILE A 132 20.80 -15.99 -3.25
C ILE A 132 20.76 -17.48 -3.02
N THR A 133 21.93 -18.11 -3.09
CA THR A 133 22.11 -19.54 -2.76
C THR A 133 22.60 -19.68 -1.32
N ILE A 134 21.84 -20.41 -0.51
CA ILE A 134 22.16 -20.67 0.89
C ILE A 134 22.62 -22.12 1.06
N GLN A 135 23.74 -22.29 1.74
CA GLN A 135 24.39 -23.57 2.02
C GLN A 135 24.49 -23.84 3.52
#